data_AF-A0A3D1FB81-F1
#
_entry.id   AF-A0A3D1FB81-F1
#
_cell.length_a   1.000
_cell.length_b   1.000
_cell.length_c   1.000
_cell.angle_alpha   90.00
_cell.angle_beta   90.00
_cell.angle_gamma   90.00
#
_symmetry.space_group_name_H-M   'P 1'
#
loop_
_entity.id
_entity.type
_entity.pdbx_description
1 polymer ?
#
loop_
_entity_poly.entity_id
_entity_poly.type
_entity_poly.pdbx_seq_one_letter_code
_entity_poly.pdbx_strand_id
1 'polypeptide(L)'
;MKILDAQGRLFGKINVIDFLALMFLVSLTPMFYFGYKIVNKKPQAPQAQEFPVVPKAIIETEFDFTFTKLDSHTAKLIAIGDKEIDKSGQIIGEIISVGRLKPLTYEIDLGSGLKSTKENPELKQIPVTLKIKAEVKDNSLYYKDKPLKAATLIDFHSNKYTAQAIFMPVGISTIEKTIPSLTSDAIKAMIEQKTTVLNQEINLLRNKIDLLETFLKQEKTTEKREPKVKK
;
A
#
# COMPACT_ATOMS: atom_id res chain seq x y z
N MET A 1 -36.81 17.26 -74.85
CA MET A 1 -36.52 18.53 -74.15
C MET A 1 -35.03 18.59 -73.87
N LYS A 2 -34.34 19.69 -74.22
CA LYS A 2 -32.92 19.87 -73.86
C LYS A 2 -32.85 20.25 -72.38
N ILE A 3 -32.11 19.48 -71.59
CA ILE A 3 -31.97 19.68 -70.13
C ILE A 3 -31.01 20.84 -69.82
N LEU A 4 -30.10 21.13 -70.74
CA LEU A 4 -29.11 22.20 -70.67
C LEU A 4 -29.36 23.22 -71.79
N ASP A 5 -29.41 24.48 -71.41
CA ASP A 5 -29.38 25.62 -72.34
C ASP A 5 -27.94 25.83 -72.87
N ALA A 6 -27.80 26.54 -74.01
CA ALA A 6 -26.54 26.94 -74.62
C ALA A 6 -25.62 27.72 -73.65
N GLN A 7 -26.19 28.35 -72.62
CA GLN A 7 -25.46 29.04 -71.56
C GLN A 7 -25.05 28.13 -70.38
N GLY A 8 -25.27 26.81 -70.47
CA GLY A 8 -24.92 25.87 -69.40
C GLY A 8 -25.82 26.00 -68.16
N ARG A 9 -27.08 26.43 -68.34
CA ARG A 9 -28.08 26.51 -67.28
C ARG A 9 -28.99 25.28 -67.29
N LEU A 10 -29.22 24.67 -66.13
CA LEU A 10 -30.24 23.64 -65.95
C LEU A 10 -31.62 24.30 -65.94
N PHE A 11 -32.49 23.85 -66.87
CA PHE A 11 -33.86 24.35 -67.00
C PHE A 11 -33.99 25.88 -67.16
N GLY A 12 -32.93 26.56 -67.64
CA GLY A 12 -32.89 28.01 -67.83
C GLY A 12 -32.86 28.85 -66.54
N LYS A 13 -32.91 28.22 -65.36
CA LYS A 13 -33.05 28.92 -64.07
C LYS A 13 -31.80 28.90 -63.20
N ILE A 14 -31.02 27.81 -63.24
CA ILE A 14 -29.90 27.59 -62.31
C ILE A 14 -28.64 27.27 -63.11
N ASN A 15 -27.51 27.86 -62.73
CA ASN A 15 -26.21 27.51 -63.32
C ASN A 15 -25.82 26.08 -62.90
N VAL A 16 -25.24 25.30 -63.81
CA VAL A 16 -24.77 23.93 -63.51
C VAL A 16 -23.83 23.88 -62.29
N ILE A 17 -22.98 24.89 -62.14
CA ILE A 17 -22.02 24.96 -61.04
C ILE A 17 -22.73 25.10 -59.69
N ASP A 18 -23.72 26.00 -59.58
CA ASP A 18 -24.52 26.17 -58.37
C ASP A 18 -25.33 24.91 -58.04
N PHE A 19 -25.84 24.23 -59.07
CA PHE A 19 -26.54 22.96 -58.89
C PHE A 19 -25.61 21.88 -58.31
N LEU A 20 -24.37 21.76 -58.81
CA LEU A 20 -23.38 20.83 -58.28
C LEU A 20 -22.98 21.17 -56.84
N ALA A 21 -22.77 22.46 -56.54
CA ALA A 21 -22.47 22.93 -55.20
C ALA A 21 -23.62 22.61 -54.22
N LEU A 22 -24.87 22.81 -54.64
CA LEU A 22 -26.06 22.47 -53.86
C LEU A 22 -26.14 20.95 -53.62
N MET A 23 -25.90 20.13 -54.65
CA MET A 23 -25.89 18.67 -54.54
C MET A 23 -24.82 18.18 -53.56
N PHE A 24 -23.62 18.78 -53.63
CA PHE A 24 -22.53 18.50 -52.70
C PHE A 24 -22.91 18.85 -51.26
N LEU A 25 -23.50 20.03 -51.04
CA LEU A 25 -23.92 20.48 -49.71
C LEU A 25 -25.03 19.58 -49.13
N VAL A 26 -26.00 19.17 -49.95
CA VAL A 26 -27.05 18.20 -49.58
C VAL A 26 -26.45 16.82 -49.26
N SER A 27 -25.41 16.39 -49.99
CA SER A 27 -24.73 15.11 -49.73
C SER A 27 -23.95 15.08 -48.41
N LEU A 28 -23.50 16.24 -47.92
CA LEU A 28 -22.79 16.37 -46.64
C LEU A 28 -23.72 16.28 -45.42
N THR A 29 -24.98 16.69 -45.55
CA THR A 29 -25.97 16.68 -44.46
C THR A 29 -26.08 15.36 -43.69
N PRO A 30 -26.24 14.18 -44.35
CA PRO A 30 -26.28 12.90 -43.64
C PRO A 30 -24.94 12.55 -42.97
N MET A 31 -23.81 12.95 -43.56
CA MET A 31 -22.49 12.69 -42.97
C MET A 31 -22.33 13.41 -41.63
N PHE A 32 -22.76 14.67 -41.53
CA PHE A 32 -22.75 15.41 -40.26
C PHE A 32 -23.75 14.83 -39.25
N TYR A 33 -24.96 14.48 -39.69
CA TYR A 33 -25.98 13.90 -38.81
C TYR A 33 -25.54 12.56 -38.19
N PHE A 34 -25.02 11.63 -39.00
CA PHE A 34 -24.56 10.32 -38.52
C PHE A 34 -23.21 10.39 -37.81
N GLY A 35 -22.28 11.24 -38.26
CA GLY A 35 -20.99 11.45 -37.61
C GLY A 35 -21.15 11.94 -36.18
N TYR A 36 -22.02 12.94 -35.95
CA TYR A 36 -22.30 13.47 -34.62
C TYR A 36 -22.92 12.42 -33.67
N LYS A 37 -23.73 11.51 -34.21
CA LYS A 37 -24.35 10.42 -33.45
C LYS A 37 -23.34 9.36 -33.00
N ILE A 38 -22.30 9.09 -33.79
CA ILE A 38 -21.28 8.08 -33.46
C ILE A 38 -20.31 8.64 -32.40
N VAL A 39 -19.91 9.90 -32.50
CA VAL A 39 -18.99 10.53 -31.54
C VAL A 39 -19.61 10.69 -30.14
N ASN A 40 -20.95 10.88 -30.06
CA ASN A 40 -21.64 11.05 -28.79
C ASN A 40 -22.09 9.76 -28.11
N LYS A 41 -21.89 8.60 -28.73
CA LYS A 41 -22.02 7.33 -28.01
C LYS A 41 -20.82 7.23 -27.08
N LYS A 42 -21.01 7.61 -25.82
CA LYS A 42 -20.07 7.28 -24.75
C LYS A 42 -19.74 5.80 -24.90
N PRO A 43 -18.45 5.41 -24.98
CA PRO A 43 -18.09 4.00 -25.02
C PRO A 43 -18.82 3.33 -23.87
N GLN A 44 -19.67 2.36 -24.20
CA GLN A 44 -20.29 1.51 -23.21
C GLN A 44 -19.11 0.87 -22.49
N ALA A 45 -18.87 1.31 -21.26
CA ALA A 45 -17.81 0.74 -20.45
C ALA A 45 -18.02 -0.78 -20.48
N PRO A 46 -17.00 -1.58 -20.82
CA PRO A 46 -17.09 -3.03 -20.70
C PRO A 46 -17.70 -3.31 -19.34
N GLN A 47 -18.82 -4.05 -19.33
CA GLN A 47 -19.48 -4.44 -18.09
C GLN A 47 -18.39 -5.03 -17.20
N ALA A 48 -18.01 -4.29 -16.16
CA ALA A 48 -16.98 -4.72 -15.25
C ALA A 48 -17.47 -6.04 -14.68
N GLN A 49 -16.76 -7.13 -14.99
CA GLN A 49 -16.97 -8.38 -14.31
C GLN A 49 -16.89 -8.08 -12.81
N GLU A 50 -18.02 -8.25 -12.13
CA GLU A 50 -18.09 -8.11 -10.68
C GLU A 50 -17.24 -9.23 -10.09
N PHE A 51 -15.96 -8.94 -9.87
CA PHE A 51 -15.10 -9.84 -9.13
C PHE A 51 -15.73 -9.99 -7.73
N PRO A 52 -15.91 -11.22 -7.23
CA PRO A 52 -16.44 -11.42 -5.89
C PRO A 52 -15.57 -10.62 -4.92
N VAL A 53 -16.19 -9.65 -4.25
CA VAL A 53 -15.52 -8.79 -3.28
C VAL A 53 -15.08 -9.71 -2.14
N VAL A 54 -13.81 -10.10 -2.14
CA VAL A 54 -13.23 -10.85 -1.03
C VAL A 54 -13.40 -9.98 0.21
N PRO A 55 -14.10 -10.45 1.25
CA PRO A 55 -14.35 -9.65 2.44
C PRO A 55 -13.01 -9.23 3.05
N LYS A 56 -12.84 -7.92 3.18
CA LYS A 56 -11.63 -7.31 3.72
C LYS A 56 -11.48 -7.73 5.18
N ALA A 57 -10.47 -8.53 5.49
CA ALA A 57 -10.15 -8.89 6.87
C ALA A 57 -9.56 -7.68 7.59
N ILE A 58 -10.36 -7.05 8.45
CA ILE A 58 -9.94 -5.94 9.31
C ILE A 58 -9.58 -6.53 10.67
N ILE A 59 -8.37 -6.24 11.13
CA ILE A 59 -7.90 -6.63 12.46
C ILE A 59 -7.65 -5.37 13.31
N GLU A 60 -7.90 -5.48 14.61
CA GLU A 60 -7.54 -4.45 15.58
C GLU A 60 -6.26 -4.87 16.30
N THR A 61 -5.24 -4.01 16.29
CA THR A 61 -3.92 -4.35 16.83
C THR A 61 -3.19 -3.09 17.28
N GLU A 62 -2.15 -3.27 18.11
CA GLU A 62 -1.39 -2.20 18.73
C GLU A 62 -0.01 -2.10 18.10
N PHE A 63 0.38 -0.88 17.72
CA PHE A 63 1.64 -0.61 17.06
C PHE A 63 2.32 0.62 17.64
N ASP A 64 3.65 0.57 17.68
CA ASP A 64 4.46 1.71 18.08
C ASP A 64 4.74 2.62 16.89
N PHE A 65 4.57 3.91 17.12
CA PHE A 65 4.84 4.97 16.19
C PHE A 65 5.69 6.05 16.85
N THR A 66 6.36 6.86 16.05
CA THR A 66 6.96 8.11 16.52
C THR A 66 6.29 9.26 15.80
N PHE A 67 5.53 10.07 16.55
CA PHE A 67 5.06 11.35 16.02
C PHE A 67 6.27 12.26 15.85
N THR A 68 6.45 12.82 14.66
CA THR A 68 7.62 13.58 14.27
C THR A 68 7.23 14.97 13.77
N LYS A 69 8.21 15.89 13.70
CA LYS A 69 8.03 17.27 13.23
C LYS A 69 6.93 18.02 13.99
N LEU A 70 6.77 17.75 15.28
CA LEU A 70 5.80 18.41 16.12
C LEU A 70 6.35 19.76 16.59
N ASP A 71 5.58 20.83 16.48
CA ASP A 71 5.88 22.06 17.21
C ASP A 71 5.57 21.89 18.71
N SER A 72 6.12 22.78 19.54
CA SER A 72 5.98 22.69 21.00
C SER A 72 4.55 22.89 21.53
N HIS A 73 3.65 23.52 20.75
CA HIS A 73 2.25 23.67 21.13
C HIS A 73 1.48 22.38 20.84
N THR A 74 1.57 21.85 19.61
CA THR A 74 0.94 20.58 19.21
C THR A 74 1.41 19.42 20.09
N ALA A 75 2.71 19.37 20.42
CA ALA A 75 3.28 18.36 21.31
C ALA A 75 2.58 18.26 22.68
N LYS A 76 2.06 19.37 23.21
CA LYS A 76 1.36 19.42 24.50
C LYS A 76 -0.11 19.01 24.41
N LEU A 77 -0.69 19.03 23.21
CA LEU A 77 -2.09 18.66 22.98
C LEU A 77 -2.28 17.14 22.87
N ILE A 78 -1.22 16.41 22.52
CA ILE A 78 -1.24 14.95 22.37
C ILE A 78 -1.44 14.30 23.73
N ALA A 79 -2.53 13.54 23.86
CA ALA A 79 -2.88 12.83 25.08
C ALA A 79 -3.31 11.39 24.81
N ILE A 80 -3.20 10.55 25.84
CA ILE A 80 -3.78 9.21 25.84
C ILE A 80 -5.31 9.34 25.69
N GLY A 81 -5.90 8.51 24.83
CA GLY A 81 -7.32 8.51 24.51
C GLY A 81 -7.71 9.43 23.35
N ASP A 82 -6.77 10.15 22.74
CA ASP A 82 -7.02 10.86 21.47
C ASP A 82 -7.33 9.84 20.36
N LYS A 83 -8.32 10.15 19.51
CA LYS A 83 -8.88 9.22 18.52
C LYS A 83 -8.82 9.81 17.12
N GLU A 84 -8.54 8.95 16.15
CA GLU A 84 -8.72 9.22 14.73
C GLU A 84 -10.00 8.56 14.25
N ILE A 85 -10.86 9.38 13.66
CA ILE A 85 -12.21 9.00 13.20
C ILE A 85 -12.24 9.13 11.68
N ASP A 86 -12.73 8.08 11.01
CA ASP A 86 -12.87 8.07 9.55
C ASP A 86 -14.10 8.87 9.07
N LYS A 87 -14.29 8.92 7.75
CA LYS A 87 -15.43 9.62 7.13
C LYS A 87 -16.80 9.02 7.52
N SER A 88 -16.84 7.78 8.00
CA SER A 88 -18.05 7.09 8.43
C SER A 88 -18.34 7.28 9.93
N GLY A 89 -17.48 8.00 10.66
CA GLY A 89 -17.61 8.17 12.10
C GLY A 89 -17.02 7.01 12.92
N GLN A 90 -16.33 6.06 12.27
CA GLN A 90 -15.69 4.95 12.97
C GLN A 90 -14.30 5.33 13.48
N ILE A 91 -13.99 4.90 14.70
CA ILE A 91 -12.64 5.01 15.25
C ILE A 91 -11.75 4.03 14.50
N ILE A 92 -10.70 4.56 13.85
CA ILE A 92 -9.69 3.80 13.11
C ILE A 92 -8.32 3.81 13.79
N GLY A 93 -8.11 4.73 14.74
CA GLY A 93 -6.90 4.81 15.56
C GLY A 93 -7.18 5.43 16.93
N GLU A 94 -6.51 4.94 17.97
CA GLU A 94 -6.58 5.49 19.32
C GLU A 94 -5.19 5.50 19.97
N ILE A 95 -4.81 6.61 20.59
CA ILE A 95 -3.55 6.71 21.34
C ILE A 95 -3.72 6.02 22.68
N ILE A 96 -3.07 4.87 22.87
CA ILE A 96 -3.12 4.13 24.13
C ILE A 96 -1.96 4.45 25.07
N SER A 97 -0.86 4.97 24.52
CA SER A 97 0.31 5.34 25.32
C SER A 97 1.12 6.47 24.67
N VAL A 98 1.59 7.39 25.49
CA VAL A 98 2.43 8.53 25.08
C VAL A 98 3.74 8.47 25.87
N GLY A 99 4.88 8.47 25.17
CA GLY A 99 6.20 8.49 25.77
C GLY A 99 6.71 9.90 26.05
N ARG A 100 8.02 10.01 26.34
CA ARG A 100 8.64 11.31 26.67
C ARG A 100 8.89 12.13 25.40
N LEU A 101 8.60 13.42 25.49
CA LEU A 101 8.94 14.41 24.47
C LEU A 101 10.46 14.48 24.29
N LYS A 102 10.94 14.29 23.06
CA LYS A 102 12.36 14.40 22.69
C LYS A 102 12.52 15.47 21.59
N PRO A 103 13.66 16.19 21.51
CA PRO A 103 14.00 16.95 20.31
C PRO A 103 14.01 16.06 19.08
N LEU A 104 13.64 16.60 17.92
CA LEU A 104 13.72 15.88 16.66
C LEU A 104 15.20 15.70 16.29
N THR A 105 15.59 14.47 16.01
CA THR A 105 16.95 14.12 15.60
C THR A 105 16.93 13.73 14.13
N TYR A 106 17.87 14.25 13.34
CA TYR A 106 18.04 13.89 11.94
C TYR A 106 19.48 13.45 11.65
N GLU A 107 19.62 12.46 10.78
CA GLU A 107 20.90 11.99 10.26
C GLU A 107 21.27 12.77 9.00
N ILE A 108 22.48 13.31 8.97
CA ILE A 108 23.10 13.96 7.81
C ILE A 108 24.19 13.03 7.30
N ASP A 109 24.12 12.62 6.05
CA ASP A 109 25.22 11.93 5.38
C ASP A 109 26.28 12.97 4.98
N LEU A 110 27.50 12.83 5.55
CA LEU A 110 28.63 13.70 5.26
C LEU A 110 29.48 13.19 4.08
N GLY A 111 29.08 12.09 3.44
CA GLY A 111 29.86 11.37 2.45
C GLY A 111 30.79 10.32 3.09
N SER A 112 31.35 9.43 2.25
CA SER A 112 32.23 8.34 2.68
C SER A 112 31.65 7.40 3.75
N GLY A 113 30.32 7.32 3.86
CA GLY A 113 29.64 6.51 4.87
C GLY A 113 29.64 7.12 6.28
N LEU A 114 30.13 8.35 6.45
CA LEU A 114 30.08 9.07 7.72
C LEU A 114 28.70 9.72 7.89
N LYS A 115 28.00 9.35 8.96
CA LYS A 115 26.73 9.97 9.35
C LYS A 115 26.94 10.88 10.55
N SER A 116 26.38 12.08 10.50
CA SER A 116 26.33 13.01 11.63
C SER A 116 24.90 13.18 12.10
N THR A 117 24.69 13.05 13.40
CA THR A 117 23.40 13.23 14.04
C THR A 117 23.28 14.65 14.54
N LYS A 118 22.26 15.39 14.09
CA LYS A 118 21.94 16.73 14.61
C LYS A 118 20.57 16.76 15.24
N GLU A 119 20.45 17.51 16.33
CA GLU A 119 19.19 17.79 16.98
C GLU A 119 18.62 19.12 16.50
N ASN A 120 17.31 19.15 16.28
CA ASN A 120 16.55 20.38 16.07
C ASN A 120 15.80 20.70 17.37
N PRO A 121 16.11 21.80 18.07
CA PRO A 121 15.45 22.14 19.34
C PRO A 121 14.01 22.63 19.16
N GLU A 122 13.63 23.16 17.99
CA GLU A 122 12.30 23.71 17.72
C GLU A 122 11.28 22.62 17.42
N LEU A 123 11.70 21.61 16.66
CA LEU A 123 10.89 20.45 16.31
C LEU A 123 11.06 19.35 17.35
N LYS A 124 9.95 18.72 17.70
CA LYS A 124 9.90 17.64 18.68
C LYS A 124 9.43 16.34 18.03
N GLN A 125 9.72 15.26 18.73
CA GLN A 125 9.19 13.95 18.45
C GLN A 125 8.70 13.28 19.73
N ILE A 126 7.66 12.46 19.61
CA ILE A 126 7.04 11.75 20.73
C ILE A 126 6.79 10.31 20.29
N PRO A 127 7.39 9.30 20.97
CA PRO A 127 7.02 7.92 20.75
C PRO A 127 5.62 7.67 21.33
N VAL A 128 4.74 7.07 20.55
CA VAL A 128 3.35 6.77 20.93
C VAL A 128 3.03 5.33 20.55
N THR A 129 2.11 4.72 21.30
CA THR A 129 1.54 3.43 20.92
C THR A 129 0.10 3.68 20.49
N LEU A 130 -0.24 3.25 19.28
CA LEU A 130 -1.55 3.41 18.67
C LEU A 130 -2.25 2.06 18.58
N LYS A 131 -3.49 1.99 19.03
CA LYS A 131 -4.42 0.92 18.71
C LYS A 131 -5.11 1.27 17.39
N ILE A 132 -4.86 0.52 16.32
CA ILE A 132 -5.38 0.83 14.99
C ILE A 132 -6.18 -0.33 14.41
N LYS A 133 -7.12 0.01 13.51
CA LYS A 133 -7.76 -0.96 12.62
C LYS A 133 -6.97 -1.07 11.33
N ALA A 134 -6.31 -2.21 11.13
CA ALA A 134 -5.50 -2.49 9.95
C ALA A 134 -6.22 -3.49 9.03
N GLU A 135 -6.07 -3.30 7.72
CA GLU A 135 -6.59 -4.20 6.68
C GLU A 135 -5.48 -5.18 6.26
N VAL A 136 -5.78 -6.49 6.28
CA VAL A 136 -4.85 -7.51 5.78
C VAL A 136 -5.08 -7.70 4.28
N LYS A 137 -4.09 -7.32 3.45
CA LYS A 137 -4.08 -7.57 2.00
C LYS A 137 -2.75 -8.23 1.61
N ASP A 138 -2.81 -9.32 0.85
CA ASP A 138 -1.62 -9.99 0.31
C ASP A 138 -0.56 -10.28 1.39
N ASN A 139 -1.01 -10.78 2.54
CA ASN A 139 -0.16 -11.10 3.70
C ASN A 139 0.61 -9.88 4.29
N SER A 140 0.14 -8.67 4.00
CA SER A 140 0.69 -7.41 4.52
C SER A 140 -0.40 -6.60 5.22
N LEU A 141 -0.01 -5.84 6.25
CA LEU A 141 -0.92 -4.96 6.97
C LEU A 141 -0.95 -3.58 6.33
N TYR A 142 -2.15 -3.05 6.15
CA TYR A 142 -2.40 -1.73 5.60
C TYR A 142 -3.15 -0.85 6.60
N TYR A 143 -2.74 0.41 6.69
CA TYR A 143 -3.43 1.46 7.43
C TYR A 143 -3.68 2.64 6.50
N LYS A 144 -4.94 3.05 6.32
CA LYS A 144 -5.35 4.12 5.38
C LYS A 144 -4.77 3.90 3.97
N ASP A 145 -4.89 2.66 3.47
CA ASP A 145 -4.34 2.19 2.19
C ASP A 145 -2.80 2.27 2.05
N LYS A 146 -2.07 2.58 3.13
CA LYS A 146 -0.60 2.53 3.16
C LYS A 146 -0.11 1.24 3.83
N PRO A 147 0.84 0.51 3.24
CA PRO A 147 1.41 -0.68 3.88
C PRO A 147 2.24 -0.28 5.11
N LEU A 148 2.01 -0.94 6.24
CA LEU A 148 2.76 -0.76 7.47
C LEU A 148 4.11 -1.48 7.36
N LYS A 149 5.12 -0.75 6.86
CA LYS A 149 6.52 -1.19 6.76
C LYS A 149 7.40 -0.28 7.61
N ALA A 150 8.57 -0.77 7.99
CA ALA A 150 9.53 0.02 8.77
C ALA A 150 9.72 1.42 8.16
N ALA A 151 9.61 2.45 9.00
CA ALA A 151 9.73 3.84 8.60
C ALA A 151 8.64 4.37 7.63
N THR A 152 7.52 3.65 7.45
CA THR A 152 6.37 4.21 6.72
C THR A 152 5.82 5.43 7.47
N LEU A 153 5.65 6.54 6.73
CA LEU A 153 5.01 7.77 7.20
C LEU A 153 3.49 7.70 6.99
N ILE A 154 2.75 7.85 8.08
CA ILE A 154 1.30 7.99 8.10
C ILE A 154 0.92 9.33 8.74
N ASP A 155 -0.28 9.81 8.44
CA ASP A 155 -0.84 11.00 9.07
C ASP A 155 -1.91 10.56 10.05
N PHE A 156 -1.81 11.01 11.30
CA PHE A 156 -2.80 10.80 12.35
C PHE A 156 -3.60 12.09 12.54
N HIS A 157 -4.92 12.02 12.34
CA HIS A 157 -5.82 13.16 12.50
C HIS A 157 -6.70 12.98 13.73
N SER A 158 -6.51 13.82 14.74
CA SER A 158 -7.44 13.94 15.87
C SER A 158 -8.38 15.13 15.66
N ASN A 159 -9.32 15.31 16.57
CA ASN A 159 -10.15 16.51 16.64
C ASN A 159 -9.36 17.78 17.05
N LYS A 160 -8.14 17.63 17.58
CA LYS A 160 -7.33 18.74 18.12
C LYS A 160 -6.13 19.09 17.23
N TYR A 161 -5.58 18.12 16.50
CA TYR A 161 -4.34 18.29 15.74
C TYR A 161 -4.21 17.26 14.61
N THR A 162 -3.23 17.49 13.74
CA THR A 162 -2.73 16.50 12.78
C THR A 162 -1.24 16.28 13.03
N ALA A 163 -0.81 15.02 13.08
CA ALA A 163 0.58 14.65 13.34
C ALA A 163 1.08 13.65 12.29
N GLN A 164 2.33 13.81 11.84
CA GLN A 164 3.03 12.79 11.05
C GLN A 164 3.58 11.73 12.00
N ALA A 165 3.27 10.47 11.73
CA ALA A 165 3.72 9.33 12.51
C ALA A 165 4.56 8.38 11.67
N ILE A 166 5.73 7.99 12.19
CA ILE A 166 6.61 7.01 11.58
C ILE A 166 6.36 5.67 12.25
N PHE A 167 6.01 4.64 11.47
CA PHE A 167 5.82 3.29 11.99
C PHE A 167 7.15 2.67 12.44
N MET A 168 7.18 2.19 13.68
CA MET A 168 8.32 1.51 14.29
C MET A 168 7.95 0.04 14.53
N PRO A 169 8.42 -0.91 13.70
CA PRO A 169 8.09 -2.32 13.92
C PRO A 169 8.60 -2.77 15.29
N VAL A 170 7.76 -3.52 16.00
CA VAL A 170 8.03 -4.02 17.35
C VAL A 170 9.36 -4.78 17.34
N GLY A 171 10.34 -4.22 18.04
CA GLY A 171 11.75 -4.62 18.00
C GLY A 171 12.70 -3.59 18.63
N ILE A 172 12.26 -2.33 18.80
CA ILE A 172 13.08 -1.24 19.35
C ILE A 172 12.45 -0.60 20.61
N SER A 173 11.13 -0.56 20.73
CA SER A 173 10.38 0.19 21.75
C SER A 173 9.99 -0.58 23.02
N THR A 174 9.85 -1.91 22.93
CA THR A 174 9.42 -2.76 24.07
C THR A 174 10.52 -2.93 25.14
N ILE A 175 11.76 -2.52 24.85
CA ILE A 175 12.87 -2.59 25.81
C ILE A 175 12.79 -1.45 26.84
N GLU A 176 12.24 -0.28 26.49
CA GLU A 176 12.19 0.87 27.41
C GLU A 176 10.99 0.85 28.37
N LYS A 177 9.85 0.24 28.01
CA LYS A 177 8.62 0.33 28.83
C LYS A 177 8.46 -0.75 29.92
N THR A 178 9.14 -1.89 29.80
CA THR A 178 8.92 -3.02 30.73
C THR A 178 10.04 -3.21 31.76
N ILE A 179 11.06 -2.35 31.75
CA ILE A 179 12.26 -2.59 32.58
C ILE A 179 12.78 -1.29 33.19
N PRO A 180 12.37 -0.94 34.42
CA PRO A 180 13.13 0.00 35.24
C PRO A 180 14.36 -0.63 35.93
N SER A 181 14.63 -1.94 35.81
CA SER A 181 15.69 -2.57 36.64
C SER A 181 16.23 -3.94 36.20
N LEU A 182 16.24 -4.32 34.92
CA LEU A 182 16.99 -5.51 34.49
C LEU A 182 18.38 -5.06 34.08
N THR A 183 19.36 -5.47 34.88
CA THR A 183 20.78 -5.31 34.61
C THR A 183 21.14 -5.91 33.25
N SER A 184 22.24 -5.42 32.65
CA SER A 184 22.80 -5.94 31.39
C SER A 184 22.88 -7.48 31.36
N ASP A 185 23.10 -8.10 32.52
CA ASP A 185 23.25 -9.55 32.67
C ASP A 185 21.94 -10.31 32.43
N ALA A 186 20.79 -9.76 32.83
CA ALA A 186 19.52 -10.44 32.65
C ALA A 186 19.03 -10.36 31.19
N ILE A 187 19.33 -9.26 30.50
CA ILE A 187 19.11 -9.14 29.05
C ILE A 187 20.00 -10.14 28.31
N LYS A 188 21.27 -10.24 28.71
CA LYS A 188 22.22 -11.21 28.14
C LYS A 188 21.74 -12.64 28.35
N ALA A 189 21.25 -12.97 29.55
CA ALA A 189 20.69 -14.29 29.88
C ALA A 189 19.44 -14.62 29.03
N MET A 190 18.53 -13.67 28.82
CA MET A 190 17.35 -13.89 27.96
C MET A 190 17.74 -14.10 26.49
N ILE A 191 18.72 -13.33 25.98
CA ILE A 191 19.22 -13.50 24.62
C ILE A 191 19.91 -14.86 24.47
N GLU A 192 20.73 -15.26 25.44
CA GLU A 192 21.42 -16.55 25.44
C GLU A 192 20.42 -17.72 25.52
N GLN A 193 19.37 -17.59 26.33
CA GLN A 193 18.28 -18.57 26.40
C GLN A 193 17.57 -18.69 25.04
N LYS A 194 17.16 -17.57 24.42
CA LYS A 194 16.52 -17.59 23.11
C LYS A 194 17.43 -18.17 22.02
N THR A 195 18.71 -17.84 22.06
CA THR A 195 19.72 -18.38 21.12
C THR A 195 19.86 -19.89 21.28
N THR A 196 19.82 -20.39 22.52
CA THR A 196 19.88 -21.83 22.82
C THR A 196 18.65 -22.56 22.28
N VAL A 197 17.45 -22.02 22.50
CA VAL A 197 16.20 -22.61 21.96
C VAL A 197 16.22 -22.64 20.44
N LEU A 198 16.64 -21.55 19.79
CA LEU A 198 16.73 -21.48 18.33
C LEU A 198 17.71 -22.53 17.78
N ASN A 199 18.87 -22.71 18.42
CA ASN A 199 19.85 -23.72 18.02
C ASN A 199 19.32 -25.15 18.19
N GLN A 200 18.50 -25.41 19.22
CA GLN A 200 17.84 -26.71 19.38
C GLN A 200 16.84 -26.99 18.25
N GLU A 201 16.03 -25.99 17.87
CA GLU A 201 15.09 -26.12 16.74
C GLU A 201 15.83 -26.35 15.40
N ILE A 202 16.92 -25.63 15.16
CA ILE A 202 17.76 -25.82 13.96
C ILE A 202 18.32 -27.25 13.91
N ASN A 203 18.81 -27.78 15.03
CA ASN A 203 19.33 -29.15 15.09
C ASN A 203 18.22 -30.19 14.85
N LEU A 204 17.02 -29.96 15.40
CA LEU A 204 15.87 -30.83 15.16
C LEU A 204 15.45 -30.84 13.69
N LEU A 205 15.48 -29.67 13.03
CA LEU A 205 15.21 -29.56 11.60
C LEU A 205 16.28 -30.26 10.75
N ARG A 206 17.57 -30.13 11.09
CA ARG A 206 18.66 -30.85 10.41
C ARG A 206 18.48 -32.37 10.49
N ASN A 207 18.19 -32.90 11.68
CA ASN A 207 17.93 -34.33 11.85
C ASN A 207 16.74 -34.82 11.02
N LYS A 208 15.68 -34.01 10.89
CA LYS A 208 14.53 -34.35 10.03
C LYS A 208 14.91 -34.38 8.55
N ILE A 209 15.76 -33.45 8.10
CA ILE A 209 16.26 -33.42 6.72
C ILE A 209 17.09 -34.68 6.43
N ASP A 210 18.02 -35.05 7.31
CA ASP A 210 18.86 -36.25 7.13
C ASP A 210 18.03 -37.55 7.06
N LEU A 211 16.97 -37.64 7.86
CA LEU A 211 16.02 -38.76 7.80
C LEU A 211 15.31 -38.82 6.45
N LEU A 212 14.80 -37.69 5.96
CA LEU A 212 14.12 -37.62 4.67
C LEU A 212 15.05 -37.97 3.50
N GLU A 213 16.31 -37.52 3.53
CA GLU A 213 17.30 -37.89 2.53
C GLU A 213 17.59 -39.39 2.52
N THR A 214 17.62 -40.00 3.71
CA THR A 214 17.80 -41.45 3.86
C THR A 214 16.62 -42.22 3.27
N PHE A 215 15.38 -41.79 3.54
CA PHE A 215 14.17 -42.38 2.96
C PHE A 215 14.16 -42.26 1.43
N LEU A 216 14.47 -41.09 0.88
CA LEU A 216 14.56 -40.87 -0.57
C LEU A 216 15.61 -41.76 -1.24
N LYS A 217 16.74 -42.00 -0.57
CA LYS A 217 17.78 -42.90 -1.09
C LYS A 217 17.34 -44.36 -1.07
N GLN A 218 16.58 -44.78 -0.06
CA GLN A 218 15.99 -46.12 0.01
C GLN A 218 14.95 -46.33 -1.09
N GLU A 219 14.01 -45.41 -1.29
CA GLU A 219 12.99 -45.52 -2.35
C GLU A 219 13.60 -45.69 -3.76
N LYS A 220 14.60 -44.86 -4.11
CA LYS A 220 15.32 -44.98 -5.40
C LYS A 220 16.03 -46.32 -5.58
N THR A 221 16.41 -46.97 -4.49
CA THR A 221 17.08 -48.29 -4.53
C THR A 221 16.06 -49.41 -4.72
N THR A 222 14.86 -49.27 -4.16
CA THR A 222 13.75 -50.22 -4.29
C THR A 222 13.13 -50.18 -5.69
N GLU A 223 12.96 -49.00 -6.29
CA GLU A 223 12.41 -48.82 -7.64
C GLU A 223 13.30 -49.43 -8.75
N LYS A 224 14.63 -49.45 -8.54
CA LYS A 224 15.57 -50.14 -9.46
C LYS A 224 15.52 -51.67 -9.39
N ARG A 225 14.84 -52.26 -8.41
CA ARG A 225 14.80 -53.71 -8.18
C ARG A 225 13.51 -54.39 -8.64
N GLU A 226 12.54 -53.66 -9.21
CA GLU A 226 11.38 -54.32 -9.82
C GLU A 226 11.83 -55.14 -11.04
N PRO A 227 11.73 -56.48 -11.00
CA PRO A 227 12.11 -57.30 -12.14
C PRO A 227 11.09 -57.08 -13.25
N LYS A 228 11.57 -56.77 -14.46
CA LYS A 228 10.76 -56.85 -15.68
C LYS A 228 10.17 -58.25 -15.78
N VAL A 229 8.90 -58.40 -15.39
CA VAL A 229 8.10 -59.59 -15.63
C VAL A 229 7.97 -59.70 -17.16
N LYS A 230 8.81 -60.54 -17.76
CA LYS A 230 8.69 -60.93 -19.17
C LYS A 230 7.39 -61.72 -19.32
N LYS A 231 6.46 -61.16 -20.07
CA LYS A 231 5.39 -61.93 -20.74
C LYS A 231 5.95 -62.53 -22.02
#